data_AF-A0A212JAV1-F1
#
_entry.id   AF-A0A212JAV1-F1
#
_cell.length_a   1.000
_cell.length_b   1.000
_cell.length_c   1.000
_cell.angle_alpha   90.00
_cell.angle_beta   90.00
_cell.angle_gamma   90.00
#
_symmetry.space_group_name_H-M   'P 1'
#
loop_
_entity.id
_entity.type
_entity.pdbx_description
1 polymer ?
#
loop_
_entity_poly.entity_id
_entity_poly.type
_entity_poly.pdbx_seq_one_letter_code
_entity_poly.pdbx_strand_id
1 'polypeptide(L)'
;MQKNLLALSLALGLLLTLPACSTASGSGGASANPSASASAAPTVTDATDIVLSDSGVTVDGQAASTDPAAQVFTGAAIVYYEAGHDAAYGEGTEADGHTAEEAAAHTVVTITEPGAYRVSGTLSAGQLAVDLGEDAEEDPTAAVTLILDNADITCTVAPAVIFYSVYECGSSDTETAAATVDTSAAGANVILADGSENHITGSYVAKIYKEGTTDKLYKFDGAFYSKMSMNIYSEAEGTGNLYIVANNEGLDSELHLTIEGGNIDITADNDGINTNEDGVSVTTINSGYLTINAGLGAEGDGIDSNGYLVINGGTVITAANPQTGDGGIDSDAGIYLNGGTVLALGSRNDEASADSTQTYIQLSFSSTQSEGSVISLKDSAGNEVLNSTAARDFSSLTFSSPDLKADTTYSLYVNGVQQQYTGHSFGMGGGMGGMGGGTPPDMGGDGQQPQFPADGELPEGAPADSTAPTDRPQRPDGATSNGGDMTTPDAQSSASVVPDGGNAPDSSAAPGDASTADGATRPNGGRGGGNWGGGNRDGGESLEPSTEFTITAETYSFSGISAAE
;
A
#
# COMPACT_ATOMS: atom_id res chain seq x y z
N MET A 1 -8.64 -72.38 5.23
CA MET A 1 -8.19 -71.51 4.13
C MET A 1 -9.31 -71.59 3.09
N GLN A 2 -10.33 -70.71 3.05
CA GLN A 2 -10.36 -69.25 3.24
C GLN A 2 -9.38 -68.53 2.30
N LYS A 3 -9.80 -67.55 1.48
CA LYS A 3 -11.14 -66.93 1.33
C LYS A 3 -11.34 -66.31 -0.07
N ASN A 4 -12.57 -66.45 -0.60
CA ASN A 4 -13.38 -65.50 -1.40
C ASN A 4 -12.81 -64.88 -2.70
N LEU A 5 -13.55 -64.81 -3.82
CA LEU A 5 -14.78 -64.01 -4.09
C LEU A 5 -14.55 -62.50 -3.85
N LEU A 6 -14.84 -61.59 -4.79
CA LEU A 6 -16.04 -61.53 -5.66
C LEU A 6 -15.71 -61.13 -7.11
N ALA A 7 -16.70 -61.23 -8.00
CA ALA A 7 -16.76 -60.51 -9.27
C ALA A 7 -18.09 -59.76 -9.36
N LEU A 8 -18.15 -58.64 -10.08
CA LEU A 8 -19.43 -58.10 -10.53
C LEU A 8 -19.30 -57.39 -11.89
N SER A 9 -20.10 -57.86 -12.83
CA SER A 9 -20.34 -57.25 -14.14
C SER A 9 -21.71 -56.58 -14.14
N LEU A 10 -21.86 -55.44 -14.81
CA LEU A 10 -23.13 -55.08 -15.43
C LEU A 10 -22.89 -54.26 -16.71
N ALA A 11 -23.89 -54.24 -17.58
CA ALA A 11 -23.81 -53.65 -18.92
C ALA A 11 -25.19 -53.11 -19.34
N LEU A 12 -25.24 -52.54 -20.56
CA LEU A 12 -26.43 -52.17 -21.33
C LEU A 12 -27.06 -50.81 -20.97
N GLY A 13 -26.84 -49.82 -21.84
CA GLY A 13 -27.42 -48.46 -21.73
C GLY A 13 -28.73 -48.27 -22.52
N LEU A 14 -29.07 -47.01 -22.82
CA LEU A 14 -30.23 -46.64 -23.65
C LEU A 14 -30.00 -45.32 -24.43
N LEU A 15 -30.87 -45.06 -25.40
CA LEU A 15 -30.93 -43.83 -26.23
C LEU A 15 -31.73 -42.70 -25.53
N LEU A 16 -31.92 -41.59 -26.28
CA LEU A 16 -32.77 -40.40 -26.04
C LEU A 16 -32.11 -39.29 -25.18
N THR A 17 -32.25 -37.98 -25.47
CA THR A 17 -32.77 -37.28 -26.67
C THR A 17 -32.22 -35.85 -26.74
N LEU A 18 -32.05 -35.31 -27.96
CA LEU A 18 -31.93 -33.87 -28.21
C LEU A 18 -33.33 -33.21 -28.27
N PRO A 19 -33.56 -32.08 -27.57
CA PRO A 19 -34.52 -31.07 -27.98
C PRO A 19 -33.89 -30.10 -28.99
N ALA A 20 -34.65 -29.71 -30.01
CA ALA A 20 -34.22 -28.69 -30.98
C ALA A 20 -34.65 -27.27 -30.54
N CYS A 21 -34.20 -26.26 -31.28
CA CYS A 21 -34.43 -24.84 -31.03
C CYS A 21 -35.91 -24.47 -30.80
N SER A 22 -36.15 -23.59 -29.83
CA SER A 22 -37.31 -22.69 -29.81
C SER A 22 -36.81 -21.24 -29.86
N THR A 23 -36.90 -20.60 -31.02
CA THR A 23 -36.55 -19.18 -31.18
C THR A 23 -37.62 -18.29 -30.55
N ALA A 24 -37.26 -17.55 -29.51
CA ALA A 24 -38.04 -16.43 -28.99
C ALA A 24 -37.23 -15.14 -29.17
N SER A 25 -37.69 -14.24 -30.04
CA SER A 25 -36.99 -12.99 -30.33
C SER A 25 -37.23 -11.96 -29.21
N GLY A 26 -36.26 -11.81 -28.31
CA GLY A 26 -36.16 -10.69 -27.38
C GLY A 26 -35.07 -9.72 -27.83
N SER A 27 -35.45 -8.60 -28.45
CA SER A 27 -34.50 -7.57 -28.89
C SER A 27 -34.15 -6.61 -27.75
N GLY A 28 -33.30 -7.07 -26.82
CA GLY A 28 -32.58 -6.21 -25.88
C GLY A 28 -31.15 -6.03 -26.37
N GLY A 29 -30.74 -4.79 -26.67
CA GLY A 29 -29.36 -4.49 -27.03
C GLY A 29 -28.51 -4.46 -25.77
N ALA A 30 -27.85 -5.56 -25.44
CA ALA A 30 -26.78 -5.54 -24.45
C ALA A 30 -25.65 -4.65 -24.98
N SER A 31 -25.47 -3.47 -24.38
CA SER A 31 -24.25 -2.69 -24.58
C SER A 31 -23.12 -3.51 -23.98
N ALA A 32 -22.16 -3.92 -24.81
CA ALA A 32 -20.99 -4.63 -24.32
C ALA A 32 -20.10 -3.62 -23.60
N ASN A 33 -20.12 -3.62 -22.27
CA ASN A 33 -19.17 -2.81 -21.50
C ASN A 33 -17.77 -3.35 -21.81
N PRO A 34 -16.81 -2.51 -22.19
CA PRO A 34 -15.46 -2.95 -22.48
C PRO A 34 -14.74 -3.24 -21.17
N SER A 35 -14.91 -4.45 -20.64
CA SER A 35 -13.94 -5.00 -19.70
C SER A 35 -12.57 -4.89 -20.34
N ALA A 36 -11.68 -4.14 -19.70
CA ALA A 36 -10.25 -4.33 -19.94
C ALA A 36 -9.98 -5.81 -19.67
N SER A 37 -9.32 -6.47 -20.62
CA SER A 37 -8.79 -7.80 -20.39
C SER A 37 -7.43 -7.62 -19.75
N ALA A 38 -7.14 -8.36 -18.68
CA ALA A 38 -5.82 -8.39 -18.08
C ALA A 38 -4.74 -8.66 -19.14
N SER A 39 -3.57 -8.04 -18.95
CA SER A 39 -2.41 -8.33 -19.77
C SER A 39 -1.98 -9.80 -19.56
N ALA A 40 -1.41 -10.39 -20.60
CA ALA A 40 -0.86 -11.73 -20.50
C ALA A 40 0.46 -11.69 -19.71
N ALA A 41 0.63 -12.61 -18.76
CA ALA A 41 1.89 -12.78 -18.03
C ALA A 41 3.09 -12.93 -18.99
N PRO A 42 4.28 -12.41 -18.63
CA PRO A 42 5.46 -12.53 -19.47
C PRO A 42 5.76 -14.01 -19.77
N THR A 43 6.02 -14.32 -21.04
CA THR A 43 6.15 -15.71 -21.49
C THR A 43 7.51 -16.29 -21.09
N VAL A 44 7.55 -16.96 -19.93
CA VAL A 44 8.72 -17.68 -19.45
C VAL A 44 8.84 -19.05 -20.14
N THR A 45 10.00 -19.35 -20.73
CA THR A 45 10.31 -20.66 -21.32
C THR A 45 11.38 -21.45 -20.56
N ASP A 46 12.29 -20.72 -19.92
CA ASP A 46 13.42 -21.24 -19.15
C ASP A 46 13.52 -20.33 -17.90
N ALA A 47 13.56 -20.94 -16.72
CA ALA A 47 13.69 -20.26 -15.44
C ALA A 47 14.72 -20.99 -14.57
N THR A 48 15.47 -20.24 -13.78
CA THR A 48 16.42 -20.79 -12.79
C THR A 48 15.64 -21.26 -11.57
N ASP A 49 15.84 -22.51 -11.14
CA ASP A 49 15.10 -23.10 -10.00
C ASP A 49 15.78 -22.70 -8.68
N ILE A 50 15.12 -21.89 -7.85
CA ILE A 50 15.52 -21.55 -6.48
C ILE A 50 14.67 -22.35 -5.49
N VAL A 51 15.32 -23.22 -4.72
CA VAL A 51 14.67 -23.98 -3.63
C VAL A 51 15.21 -23.51 -2.29
N LEU A 52 14.31 -22.92 -1.50
CA LEU A 52 14.53 -22.34 -0.19
C LEU A 52 14.55 -23.41 0.91
N SER A 53 15.49 -23.28 1.85
CA SER A 53 15.54 -24.09 3.07
C SER A 53 16.39 -23.42 4.15
N ASP A 54 15.89 -23.42 5.39
CA ASP A 54 16.65 -23.13 6.63
C ASP A 54 17.96 -23.94 6.78
N SER A 55 18.08 -25.05 6.05
CA SER A 55 19.26 -25.93 6.06
C SER A 55 20.27 -25.65 4.93
N GLY A 56 19.96 -24.72 4.03
CA GLY A 56 20.77 -24.32 2.88
C GLY A 56 19.96 -24.26 1.59
N VAL A 57 19.97 -23.09 0.93
CA VAL A 57 19.28 -22.83 -0.34
C VAL A 57 20.00 -23.53 -1.51
N THR A 58 19.23 -23.97 -2.51
CA THR A 58 19.78 -24.51 -3.75
C THR A 58 19.31 -23.75 -4.99
N VAL A 59 20.18 -23.70 -6.00
CA VAL A 59 19.99 -23.06 -7.31
C VAL A 59 20.27 -24.14 -8.36
N ASP A 60 19.31 -24.45 -9.24
CA ASP A 60 19.34 -25.59 -10.17
C ASP A 60 19.73 -26.93 -9.49
N GLY A 61 19.27 -27.10 -8.25
CA GLY A 61 19.58 -28.26 -7.39
C GLY A 61 21.04 -28.38 -6.95
N GLN A 62 21.89 -27.37 -7.19
CA GLN A 62 23.22 -27.22 -6.57
C GLN A 62 23.12 -26.30 -5.35
N ALA A 63 24.02 -26.42 -4.37
CA ALA A 63 24.06 -25.46 -3.26
C ALA A 63 24.30 -24.03 -3.80
N ALA A 64 23.54 -23.05 -3.28
CA ALA A 64 23.64 -21.66 -3.69
C ALA A 64 25.06 -21.09 -3.49
N SER A 65 25.40 -20.07 -4.29
CA SER A 65 26.69 -19.38 -4.16
C SER A 65 26.79 -18.60 -2.85
N THR A 66 28.01 -18.31 -2.40
CA THR A 66 28.31 -17.24 -1.43
C THR A 66 29.30 -16.22 -2.01
N ASP A 67 29.47 -16.23 -3.34
CA ASP A 67 30.20 -15.24 -4.12
C ASP A 67 29.17 -14.27 -4.73
N PRO A 68 29.19 -12.97 -4.36
CA PRO A 68 28.27 -11.97 -4.92
C PRO A 68 28.35 -11.79 -6.44
N ALA A 69 29.39 -12.28 -7.09
CA ALA A 69 29.51 -12.27 -8.56
C ALA A 69 28.76 -13.44 -9.26
N ALA A 70 27.85 -14.12 -8.56
CA ALA A 70 27.00 -15.18 -9.11
C ALA A 70 25.54 -14.73 -9.21
N GLN A 71 24.87 -15.16 -10.30
CA GLN A 71 23.46 -14.90 -10.63
C GLN A 71 22.50 -15.00 -9.42
N VAL A 72 22.70 -16.01 -8.57
CA VAL A 72 22.01 -16.14 -7.29
C VAL A 72 23.05 -16.50 -6.22
N PHE A 73 23.10 -15.72 -5.14
CA PHE A 73 23.98 -15.99 -4.01
C PHE A 73 23.26 -15.82 -2.66
N THR A 74 23.93 -16.23 -1.59
CA THR A 74 23.43 -16.19 -0.22
C THR A 74 24.44 -15.51 0.71
N GLY A 75 23.93 -14.82 1.73
CA GLY A 75 24.76 -14.13 2.73
C GLY A 75 25.14 -12.70 2.37
N ALA A 76 24.32 -12.01 1.58
CA ALA A 76 24.30 -10.55 1.58
C ALA A 76 23.93 -10.02 2.99
N ALA A 77 24.29 -8.78 3.30
CA ALA A 77 23.80 -8.12 4.50
C ALA A 77 22.36 -7.66 4.26
N ILE A 78 21.45 -7.97 5.20
CA ILE A 78 20.10 -7.43 5.18
C ILE A 78 20.13 -5.95 5.60
N VAL A 79 19.30 -5.12 4.97
CA VAL A 79 19.07 -3.74 5.42
C VAL A 79 17.98 -3.77 6.48
N TYR A 80 18.25 -3.21 7.66
CA TYR A 80 17.35 -3.15 8.81
C TYR A 80 17.62 -1.85 9.60
N TYR A 81 16.68 -1.44 10.46
CA TYR A 81 16.87 -0.30 11.35
C TYR A 81 17.63 -0.73 12.61
N GLU A 82 18.85 -0.22 12.82
CA GLU A 82 19.74 -0.68 13.89
C GLU A 82 19.37 -0.10 15.27
N ALA A 83 19.28 -0.97 16.27
CA ALA A 83 18.96 -0.60 17.65
C ALA A 83 20.04 0.27 18.32
N GLY A 84 19.60 1.26 19.11
CA GLY A 84 20.45 2.01 20.03
C GLY A 84 21.11 3.28 19.45
N HIS A 85 20.75 3.67 18.22
CA HIS A 85 21.04 5.01 17.69
C HIS A 85 20.09 6.08 18.26
N ASP A 86 20.36 7.35 17.92
CA ASP A 86 19.46 8.48 18.18
C ASP A 86 18.88 9.06 16.87
N ALA A 87 18.07 10.11 16.98
CA ALA A 87 17.38 10.75 15.85
C ALA A 87 18.30 11.42 14.78
N ALA A 88 19.62 11.29 14.90
CA ALA A 88 20.56 11.61 13.80
C ALA A 88 20.81 10.42 12.84
N TYR A 89 20.36 9.20 13.18
CA TYR A 89 20.42 8.02 12.32
C TYR A 89 19.17 7.85 11.46
N GLY A 90 17.99 8.20 12.00
CA GLY A 90 16.72 8.02 11.31
C GLY A 90 15.50 8.50 12.11
N GLU A 91 14.32 8.10 11.67
CA GLU A 91 13.02 8.46 12.27
C GLU A 91 12.41 7.35 13.14
N GLY A 92 12.94 6.12 13.07
CA GLY A 92 12.46 4.97 13.83
C GLY A 92 12.68 5.08 15.35
N THR A 93 11.80 4.43 16.10
CA THR A 93 11.75 4.43 17.57
C THR A 93 12.56 3.28 18.20
N GLU A 94 12.38 3.04 19.51
CA GLU A 94 12.95 1.86 20.19
C GLU A 94 12.29 0.54 19.75
N ALA A 95 11.06 0.57 19.19
CA ALA A 95 10.35 -0.63 18.74
C ALA A 95 10.84 -1.14 17.37
N ASP A 96 11.32 -0.24 16.52
CA ASP A 96 11.81 -0.47 15.16
C ASP A 96 13.26 -1.01 15.16
N GLY A 97 13.96 -0.91 16.30
CA GLY A 97 15.39 -1.18 16.40
C GLY A 97 15.72 -2.66 16.61
N HIS A 98 16.35 -3.29 15.61
CA HIS A 98 16.83 -4.67 15.69
C HIS A 98 18.33 -4.75 16.02
N THR A 99 18.76 -5.88 16.57
CA THR A 99 20.18 -6.14 16.88
C THR A 99 20.94 -6.72 15.69
N ALA A 100 22.26 -6.48 15.62
CA ALA A 100 23.11 -7.05 14.58
C ALA A 100 23.11 -8.60 14.59
N GLU A 101 23.00 -9.23 15.76
CA GLU A 101 22.86 -10.68 15.90
C GLU A 101 21.51 -11.23 15.39
N GLU A 102 20.45 -10.44 15.42
CA GLU A 102 19.10 -10.77 14.98
C GLU A 102 18.95 -10.57 13.47
N ALA A 103 19.46 -9.47 12.93
CA ALA A 103 19.61 -9.26 11.50
C ALA A 103 20.49 -10.35 10.87
N ALA A 104 21.63 -10.69 11.48
CA ALA A 104 22.52 -11.76 11.00
C ALA A 104 21.98 -13.19 11.20
N ALA A 105 20.80 -13.37 11.82
CA ALA A 105 20.09 -14.65 11.84
C ALA A 105 19.29 -14.90 10.55
N HIS A 106 19.04 -13.85 9.75
CA HIS A 106 18.27 -13.94 8.50
C HIS A 106 19.15 -14.35 7.32
N THR A 107 18.71 -15.35 6.55
CA THR A 107 19.37 -15.74 5.29
C THR A 107 18.86 -14.86 4.15
N VAL A 108 19.67 -13.90 3.69
CA VAL A 108 19.38 -13.16 2.45
C VAL A 108 19.79 -14.02 1.25
N VAL A 109 18.85 -14.23 0.33
CA VAL A 109 19.04 -14.79 -1.01
C VAL A 109 18.96 -13.64 -2.01
N THR A 110 20.02 -13.40 -2.79
CA THR A 110 20.09 -12.26 -3.70
C THR A 110 20.21 -12.72 -5.14
N ILE A 111 19.31 -12.24 -5.99
CA ILE A 111 19.32 -12.37 -7.45
C ILE A 111 20.03 -11.14 -8.06
N THR A 112 20.98 -11.36 -8.95
CA THR A 112 21.90 -10.33 -9.49
C THR A 112 21.94 -10.22 -11.01
N GLU A 113 21.28 -11.11 -11.75
CA GLU A 113 21.16 -11.01 -13.22
C GLU A 113 19.68 -10.97 -13.67
N PRO A 114 19.35 -10.27 -14.77
CA PRO A 114 18.00 -10.28 -15.34
C PRO A 114 17.58 -11.70 -15.77
N GLY A 115 16.30 -12.04 -15.57
CA GLY A 115 15.79 -13.37 -15.92
C GLY A 115 14.53 -13.80 -15.18
N ALA A 116 14.14 -15.06 -15.38
CA ALA A 116 13.03 -15.68 -14.67
C ALA A 116 13.54 -16.68 -13.63
N TYR A 117 12.96 -16.67 -12.43
CA TYR A 117 13.39 -17.46 -11.29
C TYR A 117 12.16 -18.13 -10.66
N ARG A 118 12.12 -19.46 -10.60
CA ARG A 118 11.03 -20.19 -9.93
C ARG A 118 11.44 -20.47 -8.49
N VAL A 119 10.68 -19.93 -7.54
CA VAL A 119 10.99 -19.93 -6.11
C VAL A 119 10.02 -20.84 -5.38
N SER A 120 10.57 -21.78 -4.59
CA SER A 120 9.81 -22.79 -3.85
C SER A 120 10.46 -23.14 -2.51
N GLY A 121 9.72 -23.68 -1.56
CA GLY A 121 10.24 -24.08 -0.24
C GLY A 121 10.26 -22.95 0.79
N THR A 122 10.94 -23.16 1.93
CA THR A 122 10.80 -22.33 3.14
C THR A 122 12.09 -21.64 3.59
N LEU A 123 12.02 -20.35 3.92
CA LEU A 123 12.96 -19.65 4.81
C LEU A 123 12.19 -19.09 6.02
N SER A 124 12.36 -19.73 7.18
CA SER A 124 11.75 -19.32 8.46
C SER A 124 12.38 -18.06 9.07
N ALA A 125 13.54 -17.65 8.56
CA ALA A 125 14.23 -16.40 8.85
C ALA A 125 15.11 -16.03 7.64
N GLY A 126 14.59 -15.21 6.73
CA GLY A 126 15.32 -14.82 5.52
C GLY A 126 14.55 -13.86 4.61
N GLN A 127 15.25 -13.35 3.62
CA GLN A 127 14.75 -12.37 2.64
C GLN A 127 15.10 -12.85 1.24
N LEU A 128 14.17 -12.72 0.30
CA LEU A 128 14.43 -12.82 -1.13
C LEU A 128 14.62 -11.40 -1.69
N ALA A 129 15.84 -11.09 -2.15
CA ALA A 129 16.22 -9.79 -2.68
C ALA A 129 16.55 -9.88 -4.17
N VAL A 130 16.14 -8.87 -4.94
CA VAL A 130 16.56 -8.66 -6.33
C VAL A 130 17.33 -7.35 -6.41
N ASP A 131 18.61 -7.43 -6.76
CA ASP A 131 19.49 -6.27 -6.91
C ASP A 131 20.38 -6.44 -8.15
N LEU A 132 19.98 -5.81 -9.24
CA LEU A 132 20.70 -5.83 -10.52
C LEU A 132 21.79 -4.73 -10.60
N GLY A 133 22.01 -3.97 -9.52
CA GLY A 133 23.03 -2.92 -9.43
C GLY A 133 22.55 -1.52 -9.84
N GLU A 134 23.44 -0.53 -9.66
CA GLU A 134 23.11 0.91 -9.73
C GLU A 134 22.68 1.41 -11.13
N ASP A 135 23.13 0.77 -12.21
CA ASP A 135 22.72 1.11 -13.59
C ASP A 135 21.33 0.56 -13.98
N ALA A 136 20.72 -0.30 -13.15
CA ALA A 136 19.52 -1.07 -13.52
C ALA A 136 18.27 -0.22 -13.77
N GLU A 137 18.12 0.89 -13.05
CA GLU A 137 16.94 1.78 -13.10
C GLU A 137 16.71 2.35 -14.52
N GLU A 138 17.78 2.64 -15.27
CA GLU A 138 17.74 3.15 -16.65
C GLU A 138 17.86 2.07 -17.75
N ASP A 139 18.13 0.79 -17.43
CA ASP A 139 18.31 -0.27 -18.44
C ASP A 139 17.02 -1.09 -18.66
N PRO A 140 16.30 -0.95 -19.79
CA PRO A 140 15.08 -1.71 -20.10
C PRO A 140 15.30 -3.22 -20.33
N THR A 141 16.51 -3.74 -20.14
CA THR A 141 16.81 -5.17 -20.07
C THR A 141 17.01 -5.69 -18.64
N ALA A 142 17.07 -4.80 -17.63
CA ALA A 142 17.21 -5.11 -16.22
C ALA A 142 15.87 -5.52 -15.56
N ALA A 143 15.22 -6.54 -16.12
CA ALA A 143 13.94 -7.08 -15.64
C ALA A 143 14.09 -8.48 -15.02
N VAL A 144 13.35 -8.72 -13.93
CA VAL A 144 13.27 -10.01 -13.24
C VAL A 144 11.81 -10.45 -13.11
N THR A 145 11.58 -11.74 -13.34
CA THR A 145 10.28 -12.41 -13.11
C THR A 145 10.44 -13.47 -12.02
N LEU A 146 9.88 -13.20 -10.84
CA LEU A 146 9.78 -14.17 -9.75
C LEU A 146 8.52 -15.02 -9.96
N ILE A 147 8.66 -16.33 -10.18
CA ILE A 147 7.54 -17.27 -10.20
C ILE A 147 7.45 -17.91 -8.82
N LEU A 148 6.43 -17.55 -8.06
CA LEU A 148 6.20 -18.08 -6.71
C LEU A 148 5.44 -19.40 -6.83
N ASP A 149 6.11 -20.50 -6.47
CA ASP A 149 5.65 -21.87 -6.60
C ASP A 149 5.83 -22.62 -5.27
N ASN A 150 4.93 -22.32 -4.33
CA ASN A 150 4.95 -22.82 -2.96
C ASN A 150 6.17 -22.31 -2.18
N ALA A 151 6.39 -20.99 -2.26
CA ALA A 151 7.39 -20.26 -1.47
C ALA A 151 6.83 -19.78 -0.13
N ASP A 152 7.57 -20.00 0.96
CA ASP A 152 7.22 -19.64 2.34
C ASP A 152 8.39 -18.86 2.94
N ILE A 153 8.23 -17.54 3.13
CA ILE A 153 9.34 -16.63 3.47
C ILE A 153 8.93 -15.77 4.67
N THR A 154 9.68 -15.88 5.76
CA THR A 154 9.52 -15.06 6.97
C THR A 154 10.75 -14.18 7.20
N CYS A 155 10.54 -12.87 7.29
CA CYS A 155 11.54 -11.88 7.69
C CYS A 155 10.98 -10.98 8.80
N THR A 156 11.70 -10.85 9.91
CA THR A 156 11.22 -10.12 11.10
C THR A 156 11.92 -8.78 11.33
N VAL A 157 12.72 -8.30 10.36
CA VAL A 157 13.59 -7.11 10.50
C VAL A 157 13.58 -6.16 9.28
N ALA A 158 12.91 -6.58 8.21
CA ALA A 158 12.88 -5.96 6.88
C ALA A 158 11.81 -6.67 6.01
N PRO A 159 11.55 -6.20 4.77
CA PRO A 159 10.66 -6.90 3.85
C PRO A 159 11.12 -8.34 3.60
N ALA A 160 10.18 -9.27 3.43
CA ALA A 160 10.48 -10.68 3.16
C ALA A 160 10.78 -10.92 1.67
N VAL A 161 10.17 -10.14 0.78
CA VAL A 161 10.55 -10.02 -0.63
C VAL A 161 10.83 -8.55 -0.94
N ILE A 162 11.94 -8.26 -1.60
CA ILE A 162 12.30 -6.90 -2.02
C ILE A 162 12.97 -6.85 -3.39
N PHE A 163 12.48 -5.97 -4.26
CA PHE A 163 13.21 -5.50 -5.44
C PHE A 163 13.95 -4.21 -5.07
N TYR A 164 15.28 -4.27 -4.93
CA TYR A 164 16.13 -3.12 -4.60
C TYR A 164 16.50 -2.29 -5.84
N SER A 165 16.86 -2.97 -6.93
CA SER A 165 17.36 -2.37 -8.17
C SER A 165 16.92 -3.22 -9.36
N VAL A 166 15.97 -2.71 -10.14
CA VAL A 166 15.49 -3.22 -11.43
C VAL A 166 15.10 -2.03 -12.31
N TYR A 167 14.74 -2.27 -13.57
CA TYR A 167 14.28 -1.23 -14.49
C TYR A 167 13.01 -0.50 -14.01
N GLU A 168 13.01 0.82 -14.08
CA GLU A 168 11.81 1.65 -13.91
C GLU A 168 11.23 2.03 -15.29
N CYS A 169 9.96 1.69 -15.52
CA CYS A 169 9.24 1.98 -16.75
C CYS A 169 8.33 3.23 -16.67
N GLY A 170 7.99 3.66 -15.45
CA GLY A 170 7.15 4.82 -15.18
C GLY A 170 7.90 6.14 -15.24
N SER A 171 7.26 7.19 -14.73
CA SER A 171 7.87 8.51 -14.58
C SER A 171 7.29 9.21 -13.35
N SER A 172 8.14 9.79 -12.51
CA SER A 172 7.77 10.60 -11.34
C SER A 172 7.57 12.10 -11.67
N ASP A 173 7.34 12.45 -12.94
CA ASP A 173 7.01 13.82 -13.35
C ASP A 173 5.52 14.13 -13.10
N THR A 174 5.25 14.84 -12.01
CA THR A 174 3.92 15.29 -11.57
C THR A 174 3.17 16.15 -12.61
N GLU A 175 3.84 16.81 -13.55
CA GLU A 175 3.18 17.52 -14.65
C GLU A 175 2.65 16.56 -15.75
N THR A 176 3.00 15.27 -15.66
CA THR A 176 2.56 14.20 -16.58
C THR A 176 1.75 13.08 -15.90
N ALA A 177 1.57 13.16 -14.58
CA ALA A 177 0.80 12.19 -13.79
C ALA A 177 -0.61 11.95 -14.34
N ALA A 178 -1.02 10.68 -14.42
CA ALA A 178 -2.32 10.29 -14.95
C ALA A 178 -2.78 8.92 -14.40
N ALA A 179 -4.10 8.76 -14.26
CA ALA A 179 -4.76 7.52 -13.84
C ALA A 179 -4.66 6.36 -14.86
N THR A 180 -3.72 6.37 -15.80
CA THR A 180 -3.51 5.25 -16.75
C THR A 180 -2.06 5.29 -17.21
N VAL A 181 -1.29 4.33 -16.72
CA VAL A 181 0.14 4.14 -16.96
C VAL A 181 0.38 2.82 -17.72
N ASP A 182 1.51 2.71 -18.42
CA ASP A 182 1.90 1.47 -19.13
C ASP A 182 3.06 0.81 -18.39
N THR A 183 2.72 -0.06 -17.45
CA THR A 183 3.65 -0.86 -16.64
C THR A 183 4.11 -2.14 -17.33
N SER A 184 3.73 -2.39 -18.59
CA SER A 184 4.01 -3.66 -19.29
C SER A 184 5.50 -3.95 -19.54
N ALA A 185 6.37 -2.98 -19.28
CA ALA A 185 7.82 -3.08 -19.36
C ALA A 185 8.52 -3.04 -17.98
N ALA A 186 7.81 -3.02 -16.85
CA ALA A 186 8.38 -2.86 -15.51
C ALA A 186 9.47 -3.90 -15.19
N GLY A 187 10.48 -3.49 -14.43
CA GLY A 187 11.58 -4.37 -14.02
C GLY A 187 11.18 -5.43 -13.01
N ALA A 188 10.26 -5.13 -12.08
CA ALA A 188 9.76 -6.07 -11.09
C ALA A 188 8.50 -6.79 -11.60
N ASN A 189 8.58 -8.11 -11.79
CA ASN A 189 7.44 -8.94 -12.17
C ASN A 189 7.31 -10.15 -11.26
N VAL A 190 6.08 -10.47 -10.87
CA VAL A 190 5.74 -11.62 -10.02
C VAL A 190 4.67 -12.45 -10.72
N ILE A 191 4.83 -13.77 -10.76
CA ILE A 191 3.83 -14.72 -11.27
C ILE A 191 3.49 -15.69 -10.15
N LEU A 192 2.20 -15.81 -9.81
CA LEU A 192 1.72 -16.86 -8.92
C LEU A 192 1.48 -18.15 -9.72
N ALA A 193 2.23 -19.21 -9.40
CA ALA A 193 2.16 -20.47 -10.12
C ALA A 193 0.83 -21.20 -9.88
N ASP A 194 0.32 -21.93 -10.89
CA ASP A 194 -0.97 -22.59 -10.78
C ASP A 194 -0.99 -23.70 -9.70
N GLY A 195 -1.99 -23.64 -8.83
CA GLY A 195 -2.17 -24.55 -7.70
C GLY A 195 -1.20 -24.34 -6.53
N SER A 196 -0.42 -23.25 -6.51
CA SER A 196 0.51 -22.93 -5.42
C SER A 196 -0.15 -22.19 -4.24
N GLU A 197 0.40 -22.41 -3.03
CA GLU A 197 0.12 -21.62 -1.83
C GLU A 197 1.43 -20.93 -1.39
N ASN A 198 1.53 -19.60 -1.55
CA ASN A 198 2.74 -18.83 -1.24
C ASN A 198 2.50 -17.94 -0.03
N HIS A 199 3.41 -17.97 0.96
CA HIS A 199 3.27 -17.28 2.24
C HIS A 199 4.43 -16.30 2.45
N ILE A 200 4.15 -15.01 2.57
CA ILE A 200 5.13 -13.94 2.77
C ILE A 200 4.81 -13.25 4.09
N THR A 201 5.61 -13.50 5.12
CA THR A 201 5.50 -12.83 6.43
C THR A 201 6.67 -11.87 6.58
N GLY A 202 6.44 -10.57 6.39
CA GLY A 202 7.50 -9.57 6.35
C GLY A 202 7.40 -8.52 7.45
N SER A 203 8.43 -7.70 7.52
CA SER A 203 8.50 -6.50 8.36
C SER A 203 8.96 -5.30 7.53
N TYR A 204 9.07 -4.14 8.16
CA TYR A 204 9.49 -2.88 7.56
C TYR A 204 10.90 -2.47 8.00
N VAL A 205 11.40 -1.39 7.41
CA VAL A 205 12.61 -0.66 7.80
C VAL A 205 12.25 0.82 7.88
N ALA A 206 12.10 1.33 9.10
CA ALA A 206 11.86 2.74 9.38
C ALA A 206 12.95 3.64 8.76
N LYS A 207 12.62 4.90 8.44
CA LYS A 207 13.49 5.77 7.62
C LYS A 207 14.90 5.93 8.25
N ILE A 208 15.92 5.51 7.52
CA ILE A 208 17.35 5.70 7.80
C ILE A 208 17.87 6.85 6.94
N TYR A 209 18.69 7.73 7.52
CA TYR A 209 19.31 8.87 6.82
C TYR A 209 20.68 8.56 6.20
N LYS A 210 21.06 9.34 5.18
CA LYS A 210 22.45 9.37 4.68
C LYS A 210 23.35 10.07 5.71
N GLU A 211 24.53 9.51 6.00
CA GLU A 211 25.43 9.97 7.07
C GLU A 211 25.67 11.50 7.05
N GLY A 212 25.27 12.19 8.13
CA GLY A 212 25.44 13.64 8.28
C GLY A 212 24.36 14.50 7.61
N THR A 213 23.26 13.91 7.17
CA THR A 213 22.09 14.59 6.56
C THR A 213 20.78 14.13 7.21
N THR A 214 19.64 14.61 6.71
CA THR A 214 18.30 14.02 6.96
C THR A 214 17.67 13.46 5.68
N ASP A 215 18.49 13.17 4.66
CA ASP A 215 18.01 12.67 3.37
C ASP A 215 17.74 11.15 3.48
N LYS A 216 16.62 10.65 2.91
CA LYS A 216 16.33 9.21 2.83
C LYS A 216 17.55 8.46 2.24
N LEU A 217 18.11 7.54 3.01
CA LEU A 217 18.97 6.46 2.53
C LEU A 217 18.10 5.24 2.26
N TYR A 218 17.31 4.82 3.24
CA TYR A 218 16.34 3.72 3.15
C TYR A 218 15.05 4.08 3.91
N LYS A 219 13.92 3.61 3.41
CA LYS A 219 12.61 3.43 4.09
C LYS A 219 11.92 2.35 3.26
N PHE A 220 11.54 1.22 3.84
CA PHE A 220 10.77 0.18 3.16
C PHE A 220 9.66 -0.25 4.10
N ASP A 221 8.41 -0.13 3.69
CA ASP A 221 7.30 -0.10 4.64
C ASP A 221 6.49 -1.40 4.60
N GLY A 222 6.45 -2.06 3.45
CA GLY A 222 5.69 -3.27 3.20
C GLY A 222 6.45 -4.59 3.36
N ALA A 223 5.73 -5.63 3.78
CA ALA A 223 6.24 -7.00 3.82
C ALA A 223 6.70 -7.55 2.46
N PHE A 224 6.08 -7.10 1.37
CA PHE A 224 6.47 -7.36 -0.01
C PHE A 224 6.71 -6.01 -0.72
N TYR A 225 7.97 -5.66 -0.96
CA TYR A 225 8.37 -4.31 -1.37
C TYR A 225 9.00 -4.26 -2.77
N SER A 226 8.79 -3.16 -3.50
CA SER A 226 9.54 -2.86 -4.72
C SER A 226 9.94 -1.40 -4.78
N LYS A 227 11.24 -1.14 -4.97
CA LYS A 227 11.76 0.23 -5.14
C LYS A 227 11.51 0.83 -6.55
N MET A 228 10.82 0.09 -7.40
CA MET A 228 10.39 0.48 -8.75
C MET A 228 8.97 -0.04 -8.99
N SER A 229 8.34 0.36 -10.10
CA SER A 229 7.06 -0.18 -10.56
C SER A 229 7.09 -1.72 -10.62
N MET A 230 5.97 -2.34 -10.21
CA MET A 230 5.85 -3.79 -10.06
C MET A 230 4.54 -4.34 -10.63
N ASN A 231 4.65 -5.49 -11.32
CA ASN A 231 3.50 -6.23 -11.86
C ASN A 231 3.29 -7.56 -11.12
N ILE A 232 2.04 -7.90 -10.79
CA ILE A 232 1.64 -9.23 -10.31
C ILE A 232 0.70 -9.89 -11.32
N TYR A 233 1.04 -11.12 -11.72
CA TYR A 233 0.28 -11.98 -12.62
C TYR A 233 -0.03 -13.34 -11.98
N SER A 234 -0.86 -14.14 -12.63
CA SER A 234 -0.95 -15.59 -12.41
C SER A 234 -0.46 -16.38 -13.62
N GLU A 235 -0.20 -17.67 -13.43
CA GLU A 235 -0.22 -18.64 -14.53
C GLU A 235 -1.66 -18.84 -15.09
N ALA A 236 -1.81 -19.75 -16.06
CA ALA A 236 -2.92 -19.76 -17.02
C ALA A 236 -4.26 -20.33 -16.52
N GLU A 237 -4.29 -21.10 -15.43
CA GLU A 237 -5.53 -21.53 -14.76
C GLU A 237 -6.01 -20.49 -13.73
N GLY A 238 -5.15 -19.53 -13.33
CA GLY A 238 -5.48 -18.45 -12.40
C GLY A 238 -5.58 -18.90 -10.94
N THR A 239 -4.91 -20.00 -10.58
CA THR A 239 -5.16 -20.73 -9.32
C THR A 239 -4.09 -20.60 -8.25
N GLY A 240 -2.99 -19.89 -8.53
CA GLY A 240 -1.97 -19.55 -7.53
C GLY A 240 -2.49 -18.58 -6.46
N ASN A 241 -2.02 -18.77 -5.23
CA ASN A 241 -2.41 -18.00 -4.06
C ASN A 241 -1.19 -17.30 -3.44
N LEU A 242 -1.37 -16.07 -2.98
CA LEU A 242 -0.38 -15.27 -2.26
C LEU A 242 -1.00 -14.77 -0.96
N TYR A 243 -0.42 -15.17 0.17
CA TYR A 243 -0.80 -14.76 1.51
C TYR A 243 0.29 -13.84 2.07
N ILE A 244 -0.05 -12.58 2.34
CA ILE A 244 0.86 -11.59 2.91
C ILE A 244 0.44 -11.31 4.36
N VAL A 245 1.40 -11.35 5.27
CA VAL A 245 1.25 -10.95 6.68
C VAL A 245 2.31 -9.92 7.02
N ALA A 246 1.91 -8.76 7.54
CA ALA A 246 2.79 -7.65 7.85
C ALA A 246 2.51 -7.03 9.23
N ASN A 247 3.58 -6.59 9.90
CA ASN A 247 3.51 -5.74 11.10
C ASN A 247 3.61 -4.23 10.79
N ASN A 248 3.51 -3.88 9.50
CA ASN A 248 3.26 -2.54 8.97
C ASN A 248 2.45 -2.70 7.67
N GLU A 249 2.92 -2.20 6.52
CA GLU A 249 2.23 -2.29 5.23
C GLU A 249 2.36 -3.68 4.56
N GLY A 250 1.42 -4.03 3.68
CA GLY A 250 1.35 -5.32 3.01
C GLY A 250 2.22 -5.45 1.76
N LEU A 251 1.77 -4.80 0.68
CA LEU A 251 2.30 -4.93 -0.68
C LEU A 251 2.51 -3.56 -1.34
N ASP A 252 3.76 -3.25 -1.67
CA ASP A 252 4.18 -1.88 -1.95
C ASP A 252 4.95 -1.72 -3.27
N SER A 253 4.88 -0.51 -3.83
CA SER A 253 5.83 -0.01 -4.83
C SER A 253 6.19 1.46 -4.56
N GLU A 254 7.46 1.84 -4.78
CA GLU A 254 7.88 3.25 -4.78
C GLU A 254 7.31 4.06 -5.98
N LEU A 255 6.58 3.42 -6.93
CA LEU A 255 5.87 4.12 -8.02
C LEU A 255 4.54 3.45 -8.46
N HIS A 256 4.54 2.53 -9.43
CA HIS A 256 3.30 1.95 -9.96
C HIS A 256 3.15 0.46 -9.63
N LEU A 257 2.04 0.08 -8.98
CA LEU A 257 1.67 -1.33 -8.76
C LEU A 257 0.56 -1.74 -9.73
N THR A 258 0.74 -2.83 -10.48
CA THR A 258 -0.28 -3.37 -11.39
C THR A 258 -0.59 -4.84 -11.08
N ILE A 259 -1.85 -5.14 -10.79
CA ILE A 259 -2.33 -6.49 -10.49
C ILE A 259 -3.19 -6.99 -11.67
N GLU A 260 -2.60 -7.88 -12.46
CA GLU A 260 -3.19 -8.50 -13.65
C GLU A 260 -3.88 -9.84 -13.35
N GLY A 261 -3.61 -10.45 -12.19
CA GLY A 261 -4.28 -11.69 -11.78
C GLY A 261 -3.73 -12.31 -10.50
N GLY A 262 -4.26 -13.48 -10.15
CA GLY A 262 -3.93 -14.22 -8.93
C GLY A 262 -5.01 -14.13 -7.85
N ASN A 263 -4.85 -14.94 -6.81
CA ASN A 263 -5.64 -14.89 -5.58
C ASN A 263 -4.73 -14.34 -4.48
N ILE A 264 -5.06 -13.18 -3.91
CA ILE A 264 -4.20 -12.44 -2.99
C ILE A 264 -4.98 -12.18 -1.71
N ASP A 265 -4.41 -12.56 -0.57
CA ASP A 265 -4.96 -12.38 0.77
C ASP A 265 -3.92 -11.61 1.61
N ILE A 266 -4.28 -10.43 2.12
CA ILE A 266 -3.37 -9.54 2.84
C ILE A 266 -3.91 -9.23 4.24
N THR A 267 -3.08 -9.43 5.25
CA THR A 267 -3.31 -9.03 6.63
C THR A 267 -2.18 -8.09 7.07
N ALA A 268 -2.50 -6.83 7.37
CA ALA A 268 -1.52 -5.77 7.64
C ALA A 268 -1.86 -4.97 8.89
N ASP A 269 -0.84 -4.60 9.68
CA ASP A 269 -1.00 -3.70 10.84
C ASP A 269 -1.15 -2.23 10.41
N ASN A 270 -0.55 -1.81 9.29
CA ASN A 270 -0.85 -0.56 8.59
C ASN A 270 -1.56 -0.87 7.25
N ASP A 271 -1.22 -0.23 6.13
CA ASP A 271 -1.99 -0.37 4.88
C ASP A 271 -1.88 -1.77 4.24
N GLY A 272 -2.95 -2.20 3.58
CA GLY A 272 -2.92 -3.48 2.85
C GLY A 272 -2.11 -3.43 1.55
N ILE A 273 -2.23 -2.31 0.83
CA ILE A 273 -1.47 -1.99 -0.38
C ILE A 273 -1.14 -0.50 -0.29
N ASN A 274 0.12 -0.11 -0.51
CA ASN A 274 0.53 1.30 -0.61
C ASN A 274 1.27 1.56 -1.93
N THR A 275 1.10 2.77 -2.50
CA THR A 275 1.96 3.29 -3.57
C THR A 275 2.33 4.75 -3.31
N ASN A 276 3.52 4.90 -2.71
CA ASN A 276 4.36 6.04 -2.36
C ASN A 276 3.86 7.50 -2.54
N GLU A 277 4.06 8.31 -1.49
CA GLU A 277 3.73 9.74 -1.34
C GLU A 277 4.45 10.67 -2.35
N ASP A 278 4.01 10.66 -3.62
CA ASP A 278 4.62 11.48 -4.68
C ASP A 278 3.63 12.27 -5.58
N GLY A 279 2.33 11.97 -5.57
CA GLY A 279 1.34 12.60 -6.46
C GLY A 279 1.30 12.04 -7.89
N VAL A 280 1.96 10.90 -8.15
CA VAL A 280 2.17 10.31 -9.49
C VAL A 280 1.91 8.80 -9.51
N SER A 281 2.17 8.13 -8.39
CA SER A 281 2.00 6.70 -8.13
C SER A 281 0.62 6.18 -8.49
N VAL A 282 0.53 4.90 -8.89
CA VAL A 282 -0.74 4.32 -9.38
C VAL A 282 -0.89 2.87 -8.94
N THR A 283 -1.95 2.57 -8.19
CA THR A 283 -2.43 1.19 -7.97
C THR A 283 -3.46 0.84 -9.04
N THR A 284 -3.11 -0.06 -9.97
CA THR A 284 -3.99 -0.56 -11.03
C THR A 284 -4.39 -2.01 -10.78
N ILE A 285 -5.69 -2.31 -10.76
CA ILE A 285 -6.23 -3.67 -10.61
C ILE A 285 -7.04 -4.04 -11.86
N ASN A 286 -6.46 -4.87 -12.71
CA ASN A 286 -7.07 -5.33 -13.96
C ASN A 286 -7.81 -6.68 -13.80
N SER A 287 -7.37 -7.56 -12.90
CA SER A 287 -8.07 -8.79 -12.55
C SER A 287 -7.60 -9.36 -11.20
N GLY A 288 -7.97 -10.62 -10.92
CA GLY A 288 -7.63 -11.34 -9.70
C GLY A 288 -8.77 -11.39 -8.69
N TYR A 289 -8.50 -12.04 -7.55
CA TYR A 289 -9.35 -12.05 -6.36
C TYR A 289 -8.54 -11.59 -5.17
N LEU A 290 -8.81 -10.38 -4.67
CA LEU A 290 -8.10 -9.73 -3.58
C LEU A 290 -9.00 -9.72 -2.34
N THR A 291 -8.49 -10.19 -1.21
CA THR A 291 -9.08 -10.00 0.12
C THR A 291 -8.05 -9.29 1.00
N ILE A 292 -8.40 -8.14 1.54
CA ILE A 292 -7.49 -7.28 2.28
C ILE A 292 -8.12 -6.91 3.62
N ASN A 293 -7.36 -7.12 4.69
CA ASN A 293 -7.75 -6.87 6.08
C ASN A 293 -6.62 -6.08 6.76
N ALA A 294 -6.64 -4.77 6.56
CA ALA A 294 -5.60 -3.83 6.90
C ALA A 294 -5.94 -2.99 8.14
N GLY A 295 -5.00 -2.13 8.52
CA GLY A 295 -5.11 -1.20 9.64
C GLY A 295 -5.42 -1.90 10.96
N LEU A 296 -4.79 -3.05 11.22
CA LEU A 296 -4.95 -3.80 12.47
C LEU A 296 -4.23 -3.16 13.67
N GLY A 297 -3.26 -2.27 13.41
CA GLY A 297 -2.46 -1.53 14.37
C GLY A 297 -3.09 -0.22 14.83
N ALA A 298 -2.45 0.92 14.52
CA ALA A 298 -2.84 2.25 15.00
C ALA A 298 -3.75 3.00 14.01
N GLU A 299 -3.31 3.04 12.75
CA GLU A 299 -3.97 3.54 11.54
C GLU A 299 -3.88 2.44 10.45
N GLY A 300 -4.27 2.72 9.20
CA GLY A 300 -4.00 1.89 8.03
C GLY A 300 -5.20 1.73 7.09
N ASP A 301 -4.98 2.06 5.82
CA ASP A 301 -5.93 2.00 4.72
C ASP A 301 -6.01 0.60 4.09
N GLY A 302 -7.15 0.28 3.47
CA GLY A 302 -7.32 -0.98 2.76
C GLY A 302 -6.45 -1.03 1.49
N ILE A 303 -6.47 0.06 0.73
CA ILE A 303 -5.60 0.32 -0.42
C ILE A 303 -5.36 1.83 -0.43
N ASP A 304 -4.13 2.26 -0.21
CA ASP A 304 -3.67 3.63 -0.48
C ASP A 304 -2.99 3.69 -1.87
N SER A 305 -3.08 4.87 -2.48
CA SER A 305 -2.30 5.25 -3.64
C SER A 305 -2.19 6.77 -3.69
N ASN A 306 -1.02 7.30 -3.35
CA ASN A 306 -0.82 8.76 -3.24
C ASN A 306 -0.75 9.47 -4.62
N GLY A 307 -1.14 8.76 -5.69
CA GLY A 307 -1.65 9.33 -6.93
C GLY A 307 -3.05 8.78 -7.24
N TYR A 308 -3.14 7.68 -7.99
CA TYR A 308 -4.41 7.19 -8.55
C TYR A 308 -4.70 5.70 -8.28
N LEU A 309 -5.90 5.40 -7.78
CA LEU A 309 -6.41 4.03 -7.69
C LEU A 309 -7.35 3.72 -8.87
N VAL A 310 -7.04 2.71 -9.68
CA VAL A 310 -7.84 2.33 -10.86
C VAL A 310 -8.19 0.85 -10.86
N ILE A 311 -9.48 0.55 -10.73
CA ILE A 311 -9.99 -0.83 -10.72
C ILE A 311 -10.78 -1.10 -12.01
N ASN A 312 -10.15 -1.82 -12.93
CA ASN A 312 -10.69 -2.20 -14.23
C ASN A 312 -11.34 -3.59 -14.25
N GLY A 313 -11.10 -4.42 -13.24
CA GLY A 313 -11.61 -5.79 -13.19
C GLY A 313 -11.39 -6.51 -11.85
N GLY A 314 -11.49 -7.84 -11.87
CA GLY A 314 -11.26 -8.71 -10.72
C GLY A 314 -12.39 -8.70 -9.68
N THR A 315 -12.07 -9.11 -8.46
CA THR A 315 -12.88 -8.95 -7.25
C THR A 315 -11.97 -8.44 -6.13
N VAL A 316 -12.39 -7.38 -5.44
CA VAL A 316 -11.64 -6.73 -4.37
C VAL A 316 -12.55 -6.60 -3.16
N ILE A 317 -12.22 -7.28 -2.07
CA ILE A 317 -12.89 -7.14 -0.78
C ILE A 317 -11.85 -6.59 0.19
N THR A 318 -12.04 -5.37 0.65
CA THR A 318 -11.00 -4.62 1.38
C THR A 318 -11.57 -3.91 2.60
N ALA A 319 -10.85 -3.99 3.72
CA ALA A 319 -11.23 -3.45 5.02
C ALA A 319 -10.04 -2.77 5.71
N ALA A 320 -10.30 -1.62 6.34
CA ALA A 320 -9.29 -0.72 6.90
C ALA A 320 -9.44 -0.49 8.42
N ASN A 321 -8.68 0.45 8.97
CA ASN A 321 -8.84 0.91 10.34
C ASN A 321 -10.23 1.55 10.59
N PRO A 322 -10.97 1.15 11.64
CA PRO A 322 -12.29 1.72 11.92
C PRO A 322 -12.31 3.07 12.64
N GLN A 323 -11.16 3.63 13.08
CA GLN A 323 -11.13 4.71 14.07
C GLN A 323 -10.39 6.00 13.67
N THR A 324 -9.51 5.98 12.67
CA THR A 324 -8.52 7.04 12.40
C THR A 324 -8.93 8.06 11.34
N GLY A 325 -9.73 7.67 10.35
CA GLY A 325 -10.10 8.50 9.19
C GLY A 325 -10.06 7.74 7.85
N ASP A 326 -9.50 6.54 7.92
CA ASP A 326 -9.03 5.67 6.86
C ASP A 326 -10.18 4.91 6.17
N GLY A 327 -9.96 4.53 4.92
CA GLY A 327 -10.90 3.92 4.00
C GLY A 327 -10.51 2.52 3.54
N GLY A 328 -11.48 1.71 3.15
CA GLY A 328 -11.16 0.45 2.45
C GLY A 328 -10.44 0.68 1.11
N ILE A 329 -10.55 1.90 0.57
CA ILE A 329 -9.84 2.46 -0.58
C ILE A 329 -9.68 3.97 -0.35
N ASP A 330 -8.50 4.51 -0.63
CA ASP A 330 -8.19 5.95 -0.74
C ASP A 330 -7.30 6.22 -1.97
N SER A 331 -7.18 7.49 -2.38
CA SER A 331 -6.10 7.99 -3.26
C SER A 331 -6.11 9.53 -3.35
N ASP A 332 -4.94 10.17 -3.30
CA ASP A 332 -4.81 11.64 -3.32
C ASP A 332 -5.35 12.33 -4.60
N ALA A 333 -5.23 11.70 -5.78
CA ALA A 333 -5.56 12.31 -7.07
C ALA A 333 -6.79 11.71 -7.77
N GLY A 334 -7.25 10.52 -7.38
CA GLY A 334 -8.63 10.07 -7.64
C GLY A 334 -8.83 8.58 -7.95
N ILE A 335 -9.94 8.04 -7.43
CA ILE A 335 -10.34 6.63 -7.57
C ILE A 335 -11.23 6.43 -8.81
N TYR A 336 -10.93 5.44 -9.65
CA TYR A 336 -11.70 5.10 -10.86
C TYR A 336 -12.21 3.66 -10.83
N LEU A 337 -13.53 3.48 -10.83
CA LEU A 337 -14.21 2.19 -10.76
C LEU A 337 -14.77 1.81 -12.14
N ASN A 338 -13.96 1.10 -12.94
CA ASN A 338 -14.25 0.77 -14.34
C ASN A 338 -14.74 -0.68 -14.55
N GLY A 339 -14.50 -1.57 -13.60
CA GLY A 339 -14.94 -2.96 -13.68
C GLY A 339 -14.77 -3.75 -12.38
N GLY A 340 -15.01 -5.06 -12.46
CA GLY A 340 -14.84 -5.99 -11.34
C GLY A 340 -15.93 -5.89 -10.28
N THR A 341 -15.79 -6.62 -9.18
CA THR A 341 -16.65 -6.45 -7.99
C THR A 341 -15.83 -5.93 -6.83
N VAL A 342 -16.07 -4.70 -6.41
CA VAL A 342 -15.37 -4.01 -5.33
C VAL A 342 -16.30 -3.88 -4.14
N LEU A 343 -15.87 -4.32 -2.96
CA LEU A 343 -16.46 -3.99 -1.66
C LEU A 343 -15.36 -3.43 -0.75
N ALA A 344 -15.37 -2.12 -0.55
CA ALA A 344 -14.44 -1.43 0.32
C ALA A 344 -15.16 -0.93 1.58
N LEU A 345 -14.66 -1.31 2.75
CA LEU A 345 -15.19 -0.95 4.07
C LEU A 345 -14.12 -0.20 4.87
N GLY A 346 -14.48 0.91 5.49
CA GLY A 346 -13.54 1.68 6.31
C GLY A 346 -14.27 2.62 7.27
N SER A 347 -13.51 3.49 7.94
CA SER A 347 -14.11 4.58 8.69
C SER A 347 -14.66 5.66 7.75
N ARG A 348 -13.90 6.01 6.70
CA ARG A 348 -14.23 6.93 5.59
C ARG A 348 -13.41 6.53 4.34
N ASN A 349 -14.01 5.80 3.41
CA ASN A 349 -13.52 5.73 2.03
C ASN A 349 -13.76 7.07 1.32
N ASP A 350 -12.89 7.46 0.39
CA ASP A 350 -13.03 8.70 -0.38
C ASP A 350 -13.83 8.57 -1.69
N GLU A 351 -14.10 9.70 -2.35
CA GLU A 351 -15.10 9.79 -3.42
C GLU A 351 -14.58 9.18 -4.75
N ALA A 352 -15.30 8.19 -5.27
CA ALA A 352 -14.98 7.62 -6.58
C ALA A 352 -15.39 8.59 -7.70
N SER A 353 -14.45 8.80 -8.64
CA SER A 353 -14.57 9.78 -9.72
C SER A 353 -15.83 9.58 -10.54
N ALA A 354 -16.48 10.68 -10.92
CA ALA A 354 -17.66 10.68 -11.79
C ALA A 354 -17.35 10.20 -13.23
N ASP A 355 -16.08 10.08 -13.61
CA ASP A 355 -15.63 9.46 -14.86
C ASP A 355 -15.50 7.92 -14.76
N SER A 356 -15.78 7.32 -13.58
CA SER A 356 -15.84 5.86 -13.37
C SER A 356 -16.87 5.20 -14.30
N THR A 357 -16.44 4.18 -15.06
CA THR A 357 -17.28 3.60 -16.12
C THR A 357 -18.16 2.41 -15.69
N GLN A 358 -18.07 1.94 -14.45
CA GLN A 358 -18.98 0.94 -13.88
C GLN A 358 -19.85 1.54 -12.77
N THR A 359 -21.10 1.07 -12.69
CA THR A 359 -22.07 1.45 -11.67
C THR A 359 -21.56 1.19 -10.24
N TYR A 360 -21.75 2.14 -9.32
CA TYR A 360 -21.28 2.04 -7.93
C TYR A 360 -22.22 2.71 -6.89
N ILE A 361 -22.01 2.42 -5.62
CA ILE A 361 -22.65 3.08 -4.48
C ILE A 361 -21.60 3.50 -3.44
N GLN A 362 -21.80 4.65 -2.79
CA GLN A 362 -20.97 5.10 -1.65
C GLN A 362 -21.86 5.56 -0.49
N LEU A 363 -21.75 4.90 0.66
CA LEU A 363 -22.65 5.09 1.80
C LEU A 363 -21.85 5.32 3.08
N SER A 364 -22.08 6.47 3.73
CA SER A 364 -21.64 6.71 5.11
C SER A 364 -22.74 6.27 6.06
N PHE A 365 -22.41 5.65 7.19
CA PHE A 365 -23.38 5.21 8.19
C PHE A 365 -23.47 6.20 9.37
N SER A 366 -24.68 6.49 9.85
CA SER A 366 -24.91 7.37 11.00
C SER A 366 -24.35 6.85 12.34
N SER A 367 -23.87 5.61 12.34
CA SER A 367 -23.22 4.91 13.45
C SER A 367 -22.37 3.78 12.88
N THR A 368 -21.21 3.50 13.49
CA THR A 368 -20.36 2.35 13.15
C THR A 368 -21.17 1.05 13.16
N GLN A 369 -21.00 0.24 12.11
CA GLN A 369 -21.47 -1.13 12.00
C GLN A 369 -20.35 -2.06 12.45
N SER A 370 -20.65 -3.08 13.25
CA SER A 370 -19.60 -3.91 13.87
C SER A 370 -19.02 -4.98 12.94
N GLU A 371 -17.78 -5.39 13.23
CA GLU A 371 -17.16 -6.64 12.75
C GLU A 371 -18.16 -7.81 12.81
N GLY A 372 -18.13 -8.68 11.81
CA GLY A 372 -19.04 -9.81 11.69
C GLY A 372 -20.46 -9.44 11.25
N SER A 373 -20.75 -8.16 10.97
CA SER A 373 -22.04 -7.75 10.42
C SER A 373 -22.25 -8.24 9.01
N VAL A 374 -23.41 -8.86 8.75
CA VAL A 374 -23.79 -9.34 7.41
C VAL A 374 -24.44 -8.20 6.63
N ILE A 375 -23.76 -7.75 5.58
CA ILE A 375 -24.17 -6.72 4.63
C ILE A 375 -24.86 -7.43 3.46
N SER A 376 -26.09 -7.04 3.13
CA SER A 376 -26.79 -7.57 1.95
C SER A 376 -27.51 -6.49 1.16
N LEU A 377 -27.23 -6.41 -0.14
CA LEU A 377 -27.92 -5.53 -1.08
C LEU A 377 -28.85 -6.35 -1.96
N LYS A 378 -30.11 -5.92 -2.08
CA LYS A 378 -31.15 -6.65 -2.82
C LYS A 378 -31.82 -5.78 -3.86
N ASP A 379 -32.15 -6.37 -5.01
CA ASP A 379 -32.97 -5.72 -6.04
C ASP A 379 -34.47 -5.75 -5.67
N SER A 380 -35.27 -4.98 -6.41
CA SER A 380 -36.74 -4.96 -6.29
C SER A 380 -37.47 -6.31 -6.53
N ALA A 381 -36.78 -7.35 -6.99
CA ALA A 381 -37.31 -8.72 -7.10
C ALA A 381 -36.89 -9.62 -5.92
N GLY A 382 -36.00 -9.14 -5.04
CA GLY A 382 -35.47 -9.84 -3.87
C GLY A 382 -34.21 -10.67 -4.14
N ASN A 383 -33.57 -10.52 -5.31
CA ASN A 383 -32.29 -11.16 -5.61
C ASN A 383 -31.17 -10.44 -4.85
N GLU A 384 -30.22 -11.19 -4.28
CA GLU A 384 -29.04 -10.62 -3.63
C GLU A 384 -27.97 -10.29 -4.69
N VAL A 385 -27.54 -9.03 -4.72
CA VAL A 385 -26.42 -8.52 -5.53
C VAL A 385 -25.16 -8.32 -4.70
N LEU A 386 -25.33 -8.13 -3.39
CA LEU A 386 -24.27 -8.26 -2.39
C LEU A 386 -24.76 -9.14 -1.24
N ASN A 387 -23.89 -10.01 -0.75
CA ASN A 387 -24.01 -10.71 0.53
C ASN A 387 -22.59 -10.97 1.05
N SER A 388 -22.17 -10.23 2.08
CA SER A 388 -20.80 -10.29 2.63
C SER A 388 -20.81 -10.06 4.14
N THR A 389 -19.77 -10.52 4.82
CA THR A 389 -19.54 -10.31 6.26
C THR A 389 -18.39 -9.33 6.44
N ALA A 390 -18.59 -8.25 7.20
CA ALA A 390 -17.55 -7.28 7.46
C ALA A 390 -16.39 -7.87 8.30
N ALA A 391 -15.15 -7.74 7.82
CA ALA A 391 -13.94 -8.21 8.51
C ALA A 391 -13.45 -7.25 9.61
N ARG A 392 -13.96 -6.00 9.63
CA ARG A 392 -13.66 -4.94 10.58
C ARG A 392 -14.96 -4.22 10.97
N ASP A 393 -14.93 -3.44 12.05
CA ASP A 393 -15.91 -2.36 12.26
C ASP A 393 -15.83 -1.36 11.09
N PHE A 394 -16.93 -0.75 10.66
CA PHE A 394 -16.93 0.22 9.55
C PHE A 394 -18.01 1.31 9.69
N SER A 395 -17.75 2.49 9.12
CA SER A 395 -18.73 3.58 8.97
C SER A 395 -18.82 4.14 7.55
N SER A 396 -18.02 3.65 6.61
CA SER A 396 -18.14 3.90 5.18
C SER A 396 -18.14 2.58 4.39
N LEU A 397 -18.90 2.56 3.30
CA LEU A 397 -18.99 1.46 2.35
C LEU A 397 -18.96 2.02 0.93
N THR A 398 -18.04 1.54 0.11
CA THR A 398 -18.09 1.68 -1.34
C THR A 398 -18.29 0.31 -1.97
N PHE A 399 -19.28 0.18 -2.85
CA PHE A 399 -19.54 -1.07 -3.56
C PHE A 399 -19.78 -0.81 -5.05
N SER A 400 -19.00 -1.46 -5.90
CA SER A 400 -19.17 -1.46 -7.36
C SER A 400 -19.25 -2.90 -7.86
N SER A 401 -20.09 -3.15 -8.86
CA SER A 401 -20.22 -4.49 -9.45
C SER A 401 -20.87 -4.41 -10.82
N PRO A 402 -20.53 -5.28 -11.78
CA PRO A 402 -21.26 -5.39 -13.04
C PRO A 402 -22.74 -5.78 -12.83
N ASP A 403 -23.11 -6.30 -11.65
CA ASP A 403 -24.49 -6.64 -11.29
C ASP A 403 -25.31 -5.51 -10.63
N LEU A 404 -24.69 -4.36 -10.35
CA LEU A 404 -25.42 -3.10 -10.22
C LEU A 404 -25.86 -2.62 -11.61
N LYS A 405 -27.16 -2.41 -11.81
CA LYS A 405 -27.76 -2.01 -13.09
C LYS A 405 -28.38 -0.62 -12.96
N ALA A 406 -28.23 0.18 -14.02
CA ALA A 406 -28.95 1.45 -14.14
C ALA A 406 -30.48 1.24 -14.16
N ASP A 407 -31.20 2.27 -13.74
CA ASP A 407 -32.65 2.37 -13.64
C ASP A 407 -33.30 1.23 -12.82
N THR A 408 -32.54 0.66 -11.89
CA THR A 408 -32.95 -0.45 -11.00
C THR A 408 -32.98 0.00 -9.55
N THR A 409 -34.04 -0.36 -8.84
CA THR A 409 -34.26 -0.03 -7.43
C THR A 409 -33.69 -1.12 -6.51
N TYR A 410 -33.01 -0.67 -5.45
CA TYR A 410 -32.27 -1.49 -4.49
C TYR A 410 -32.58 -1.12 -3.03
N SER A 411 -32.40 -2.08 -2.13
CA SER A 411 -32.42 -1.88 -0.67
C SER A 411 -31.24 -2.61 -0.01
N LEU A 412 -30.53 -1.90 0.88
CA LEU A 412 -29.49 -2.46 1.73
C LEU A 412 -30.07 -2.95 3.06
N TYR A 413 -29.51 -4.04 3.56
CA TYR A 413 -29.75 -4.62 4.88
C TYR A 413 -28.42 -4.83 5.60
N VAL A 414 -28.37 -4.50 6.89
CA VAL A 414 -27.25 -4.87 7.77
C VAL A 414 -27.80 -5.74 8.89
N ASN A 415 -27.25 -6.95 9.07
CA ASN A 415 -27.74 -7.98 9.98
C ASN A 415 -29.25 -8.30 9.80
N GLY A 416 -29.76 -8.15 8.58
CA GLY A 416 -31.17 -8.32 8.22
C GLY A 416 -32.09 -7.14 8.55
N VAL A 417 -31.56 -6.03 9.10
CA VAL A 417 -32.30 -4.79 9.35
C VAL A 417 -32.17 -3.87 8.13
N GLN A 418 -33.29 -3.46 7.55
CA GLN A 418 -33.33 -2.59 6.39
C GLN A 418 -32.76 -1.21 6.73
N GLN A 419 -32.02 -0.63 5.79
CA GLN A 419 -31.43 0.69 5.95
C GLN A 419 -32.27 1.77 5.24
N GLN A 420 -32.28 2.97 5.83
CA GLN A 420 -32.85 4.20 5.31
C GLN A 420 -31.72 5.17 4.91
N TYR A 421 -31.89 5.87 3.80
CA TYR A 421 -30.91 6.83 3.28
C TYR A 421 -31.45 8.27 3.37
N THR A 422 -30.55 9.20 3.69
CA THR A 422 -30.82 10.64 3.73
C THR A 422 -29.70 11.43 3.07
N GLY A 423 -29.98 12.67 2.64
CA GLY A 423 -28.94 13.57 2.10
C GLY A 423 -28.41 13.21 0.72
N HIS A 424 -29.24 12.61 -0.14
CA HIS A 424 -28.87 12.16 -1.49
C HIS A 424 -28.14 13.23 -2.31
N SER A 425 -26.92 12.92 -2.76
CA SER A 425 -26.23 13.67 -3.81
C SER A 425 -26.23 12.84 -5.09
N PHE A 426 -27.08 13.20 -6.04
CA PHE A 426 -26.97 12.71 -7.41
C PHE A 426 -25.81 13.47 -8.06
N GLY A 427 -24.75 12.76 -8.47
CA GLY A 427 -23.43 13.32 -8.81
C GLY A 427 -23.45 14.59 -9.67
N MET A 428 -23.41 15.77 -9.02
CA MET A 428 -23.39 17.11 -9.62
C MET A 428 -23.04 18.15 -8.54
N GLY A 429 -21.73 18.32 -8.30
CA GLY A 429 -21.17 19.21 -7.27
C GLY A 429 -20.80 18.44 -6.00
N GLY A 430 -19.56 18.51 -5.50
CA GLY A 430 -18.62 19.63 -5.58
C GLY A 430 -18.73 20.47 -4.30
N GLY A 431 -18.33 19.85 -3.17
CA GLY A 431 -18.80 20.22 -1.83
C GLY A 431 -17.70 20.27 -0.75
N MET A 432 -16.57 20.90 -1.05
CA MET A 432 -15.52 21.26 -0.07
C MET A 432 -14.61 20.12 0.44
N GLY A 433 -14.28 19.16 -0.43
CA GLY A 433 -12.93 18.58 -0.47
C GLY A 433 -12.01 19.47 -1.34
N GLY A 434 -10.71 19.47 -1.07
CA GLY A 434 -9.72 20.15 -1.93
C GLY A 434 -9.49 21.65 -1.66
N MET A 435 -8.86 22.00 -0.54
CA MET A 435 -7.82 23.05 -0.44
C MET A 435 -7.11 22.99 0.92
N GLY A 436 -6.39 21.89 1.18
CA GLY A 436 -5.58 21.67 2.38
C GLY A 436 -4.30 22.53 2.47
N GLY A 437 -4.00 23.36 1.45
CA GLY A 437 -2.84 24.25 1.37
C GLY A 437 -2.85 25.43 2.35
N GLY A 438 -3.05 25.15 3.64
CA GLY A 438 -3.06 26.14 4.72
C GLY A 438 -1.65 26.42 5.25
N THR A 439 -1.04 27.51 4.80
CA THR A 439 0.18 28.05 5.43
C THR A 439 -0.03 28.23 6.94
N PRO A 440 0.84 27.68 7.82
CA PRO A 440 0.67 27.79 9.26
C PRO A 440 0.54 29.23 9.76
N PRO A 441 -0.23 29.50 10.83
CA PRO A 441 -0.35 30.84 11.39
C PRO A 441 0.99 31.37 11.93
N ASP A 442 1.40 32.54 11.43
CA ASP A 442 2.58 33.28 11.90
C ASP A 442 2.45 33.69 13.38
N MET A 443 2.98 32.86 14.27
CA MET A 443 3.24 33.19 15.68
C MET A 443 4.49 34.06 15.77
N GLY A 444 4.34 35.32 15.37
CA GLY A 444 5.44 36.21 14.99
C GLY A 444 6.58 36.38 16.00
N GLY A 445 7.80 36.36 15.47
CA GLY A 445 9.03 36.82 16.13
C GLY A 445 9.69 37.94 15.32
N ASP A 446 10.18 38.99 15.99
CA ASP A 446 10.78 40.17 15.37
C ASP A 446 12.08 39.85 14.57
N GLY A 447 11.94 39.60 13.27
CA GLY A 447 13.05 39.36 12.33
C GLY A 447 13.16 40.44 11.25
N GLN A 448 14.18 41.29 11.31
CA GLN A 448 14.44 42.30 10.26
C GLN A 448 15.06 41.65 9.03
N GLN A 449 14.41 41.76 7.86
CA GLN A 449 15.02 41.40 6.57
C GLN A 449 16.18 42.35 6.19
N PRO A 450 17.36 41.83 5.83
CA PRO A 450 18.31 42.51 4.95
C PRO A 450 18.00 42.17 3.49
N GLN A 451 18.06 43.16 2.60
CA GLN A 451 17.94 42.94 1.15
C GLN A 451 19.28 42.49 0.56
N PHE A 452 19.26 41.56 -0.42
CA PHE A 452 20.41 41.28 -1.27
C PHE A 452 20.51 42.29 -2.43
N PRO A 453 21.70 42.89 -2.66
CA PRO A 453 22.10 43.44 -3.96
C PRO A 453 22.98 42.44 -4.73
N ALA A 454 23.05 42.60 -6.05
CA ALA A 454 23.86 41.75 -6.94
C ALA A 454 25.21 42.38 -7.33
N ASP A 455 26.06 41.55 -7.97
CA ASP A 455 27.23 41.87 -8.80
C ASP A 455 28.45 42.57 -8.15
N GLY A 456 29.66 41.97 -8.28
CA GLY A 456 30.92 42.66 -7.91
C GLY A 456 32.20 41.79 -7.82
N GLU A 457 32.96 41.78 -8.92
CA GLU A 457 34.39 41.41 -9.16
C GLU A 457 35.36 40.96 -8.02
N LEU A 458 36.28 40.05 -8.38
CA LEU A 458 37.47 39.63 -7.60
C LEU A 458 38.58 40.70 -7.56
N PRO A 459 39.49 40.63 -6.57
CA PRO A 459 40.91 40.52 -6.93
C PRO A 459 41.74 39.51 -6.08
N GLU A 460 42.97 39.24 -6.53
CA GLU A 460 43.90 38.19 -6.06
C GLU A 460 44.68 38.53 -4.77
N GLY A 461 45.17 37.51 -4.03
CA GLY A 461 46.10 37.74 -2.89
C GLY A 461 46.48 36.52 -2.01
N ALA A 462 47.30 35.60 -2.52
CA ALA A 462 47.97 34.53 -1.74
C ALA A 462 49.31 35.05 -1.08
N PRO A 463 50.10 34.29 -0.27
CA PRO A 463 50.06 32.82 -0.03
C PRO A 463 50.44 32.27 1.40
N ALA A 464 50.21 30.95 1.59
CA ALA A 464 51.01 29.92 2.32
C ALA A 464 51.31 30.06 3.86
N ASP A 465 51.55 28.99 4.64
CA ASP A 465 51.67 27.54 4.32
C ASP A 465 50.93 26.57 5.30
N SER A 466 51.61 25.66 6.02
CA SER A 466 51.03 24.41 6.58
C SER A 466 51.61 23.91 7.93
N THR A 467 51.68 22.59 8.19
CA THR A 467 52.08 21.80 9.40
C THR A 467 51.05 21.52 10.52
N ALA A 468 50.91 20.22 10.84
CA ALA A 468 50.12 19.59 11.93
C ALA A 468 51.06 18.93 12.98
N PRO A 469 50.58 18.08 13.93
CA PRO A 469 50.42 16.64 13.60
C PRO A 469 49.38 15.81 14.44
N THR A 470 49.05 14.59 13.94
CA THR A 470 48.68 13.33 14.68
C THR A 470 47.50 13.32 15.69
N ASP A 471 46.64 12.28 15.80
CA ASP A 471 46.66 10.89 15.29
C ASP A 471 45.24 10.41 14.83
N ARG A 472 45.18 9.48 13.87
CA ARG A 472 44.00 8.60 13.62
C ARG A 472 44.46 7.27 12.98
N PRO A 473 43.93 6.10 13.38
CA PRO A 473 44.22 4.81 12.73
C PRO A 473 43.70 4.69 11.28
N GLN A 474 44.26 3.74 10.51
CA GLN A 474 44.07 3.60 9.05
C GLN A 474 42.88 2.71 8.64
N ARG A 475 42.28 3.00 7.47
CA ARG A 475 41.66 2.01 6.57
C ARG A 475 42.70 1.49 5.55
N PRO A 476 42.47 0.35 4.86
CA PRO A 476 43.36 -0.12 3.79
C PRO A 476 43.35 0.78 2.54
N ASP A 477 44.51 0.94 1.89
CA ASP A 477 44.72 1.87 0.77
C ASP A 477 44.37 1.32 -0.63
N GLY A 478 44.05 2.22 -1.56
CA GLY A 478 43.69 1.88 -2.95
C GLY A 478 43.98 2.94 -4.05
N ALA A 479 44.79 3.97 -3.80
CA ALA A 479 45.11 5.00 -4.82
C ALA A 479 46.54 5.59 -4.68
N THR A 480 47.07 6.22 -5.73
CA THR A 480 48.50 6.62 -5.87
C THR A 480 48.82 8.11 -5.61
N SER A 481 50.10 8.43 -5.40
CA SER A 481 50.62 9.55 -4.58
C SER A 481 51.04 10.88 -5.26
N ASN A 482 50.93 12.01 -4.51
CA ASN A 482 51.83 13.19 -4.40
C ASN A 482 51.34 14.14 -3.24
N GLY A 483 52.09 15.11 -2.67
CA GLY A 483 53.51 15.45 -2.86
C GLY A 483 54.15 16.67 -2.13
N GLY A 484 53.55 17.34 -1.13
CA GLY A 484 54.19 18.46 -0.37
C GLY A 484 53.35 18.94 0.86
N ASP A 485 53.82 19.52 1.99
CA ASP A 485 55.14 20.02 2.50
C ASP A 485 55.45 21.52 2.18
N MET A 486 55.72 22.48 3.13
CA MET A 486 55.79 22.45 4.61
C MET A 486 55.83 23.86 5.33
N THR A 487 55.29 23.97 6.57
CA THR A 487 55.61 24.85 7.75
C THR A 487 54.74 26.07 8.18
N THR A 488 54.54 26.23 9.50
CA THR A 488 53.89 27.35 10.24
C THR A 488 54.93 28.41 10.72
N PRO A 489 54.51 29.55 11.34
CA PRO A 489 54.60 29.62 12.82
C PRO A 489 53.58 30.55 13.58
N ASP A 490 53.25 30.16 14.83
CA ASP A 490 53.09 30.92 16.12
C ASP A 490 52.67 32.42 16.19
N ALA A 491 51.99 32.94 17.24
CA ALA A 491 51.30 32.40 18.44
C ALA A 491 50.65 33.55 19.29
N GLN A 492 50.06 33.22 20.47
CA GLN A 492 49.66 34.10 21.60
C GLN A 492 48.38 34.98 21.42
N SER A 493 47.57 35.37 22.43
CA SER A 493 47.38 35.02 23.88
C SER A 493 46.23 35.89 24.48
N SER A 494 45.52 35.62 25.59
CA SER A 494 45.20 34.44 26.44
C SER A 494 44.22 34.86 27.59
N ALA A 495 43.91 33.97 28.56
CA ALA A 495 43.22 34.20 29.86
C ALA A 495 41.67 34.42 29.84
N SER A 496 40.86 33.49 30.40
CA SER A 496 40.34 33.44 31.81
C SER A 496 38.94 34.10 31.94
N VAL A 497 37.99 33.75 32.84
CA VAL A 497 38.00 33.14 34.20
C VAL A 497 36.76 32.23 34.42
N VAL A 498 36.86 31.24 35.32
CA VAL A 498 35.79 30.37 35.89
C VAL A 498 35.71 30.70 37.40
N PRO A 499 34.54 30.86 38.10
CA PRO A 499 33.63 29.75 38.50
C PRO A 499 32.13 30.20 38.75
N ASP A 500 31.20 29.50 39.42
CA ASP A 500 31.19 28.23 40.20
C ASP A 500 29.77 27.61 40.31
N GLY A 501 29.68 26.30 40.64
CA GLY A 501 28.62 25.56 41.37
C GLY A 501 27.10 25.66 41.01
N GLY A 502 26.30 24.58 41.06
CA GLY A 502 26.60 23.16 41.33
C GLY A 502 25.36 22.28 41.67
N ASN A 503 25.53 20.95 41.54
CA ASN A 503 24.74 19.81 42.07
C ASN A 503 23.18 19.87 42.24
N ALA A 504 22.48 19.07 41.42
CA ALA A 504 21.68 17.84 41.74
C ALA A 504 21.16 17.54 43.19
N PRO A 505 20.13 16.67 43.43
CA PRO A 505 19.58 15.63 42.52
C PRO A 505 18.03 15.36 42.54
N ASP A 506 17.59 14.44 41.66
CA ASP A 506 16.58 13.34 41.81
C ASP A 506 15.33 13.44 42.72
N SER A 507 14.12 13.12 42.19
CA SER A 507 13.27 11.98 42.69
C SER A 507 11.81 11.89 42.14
N SER A 508 11.52 10.78 41.47
CA SER A 508 10.33 9.89 41.62
C SER A 508 8.86 10.29 41.28
N ALA A 509 8.14 9.23 40.86
CA ALA A 509 6.72 8.90 41.10
C ALA A 509 5.62 9.30 40.08
N ALA A 510 4.69 8.35 39.88
CA ALA A 510 3.56 8.42 38.94
C ALA A 510 2.20 8.69 39.65
N PRO A 511 1.16 9.14 38.93
CA PRO A 511 -0.22 9.20 39.42
C PRO A 511 -0.97 7.86 39.23
N GLY A 512 -2.11 7.71 39.91
CA GLY A 512 -3.01 6.56 39.79
C GLY A 512 -4.48 6.95 39.60
N ASP A 513 -5.31 5.94 39.32
CA ASP A 513 -6.76 6.05 39.06
C ASP A 513 -7.60 6.43 40.30
N ALA A 514 -8.73 7.12 40.07
CA ALA A 514 -10.05 6.81 40.65
C ALA A 514 -11.09 7.94 40.46
N SER A 515 -12.06 7.70 39.58
CA SER A 515 -13.46 8.18 39.51
C SER A 515 -14.02 9.22 40.51
N THR A 516 -14.94 10.08 40.03
CA THR A 516 -16.29 10.26 40.62
C THR A 516 -17.23 11.04 39.68
N ALA A 517 -18.54 10.85 39.83
CA ALA A 517 -19.58 11.56 39.08
C ALA A 517 -20.62 12.18 40.03
N ASP A 518 -21.24 13.31 39.63
CA ASP A 518 -22.71 13.52 39.50
C ASP A 518 -22.97 14.98 39.04
N GLY A 519 -24.15 15.29 38.50
CA GLY A 519 -24.47 16.56 37.82
C GLY A 519 -25.53 17.46 38.48
N ALA A 520 -25.61 18.73 38.05
CA ALA A 520 -26.73 19.63 38.38
C ALA A 520 -26.96 20.72 37.30
N THR A 521 -28.23 21.11 37.10
CA THR A 521 -28.74 21.85 35.93
C THR A 521 -28.96 23.37 36.15
N ARG A 522 -29.20 24.11 35.03
CA ARG A 522 -29.91 25.42 34.88
C ARG A 522 -29.06 26.74 34.86
N PRO A 523 -29.60 27.90 34.36
CA PRO A 523 -30.24 28.11 33.04
C PRO A 523 -30.00 29.51 32.37
N ASN A 524 -30.23 29.60 31.03
CA ASN A 524 -30.80 30.75 30.26
C ASN A 524 -30.14 32.17 30.31
N GLY A 525 -29.78 32.76 29.14
CA GLY A 525 -28.99 34.02 29.09
C GLY A 525 -29.09 35.00 27.89
N GLY A 526 -30.03 34.86 26.95
CA GLY A 526 -30.55 35.97 26.09
C GLY A 526 -29.65 36.87 25.19
N ARG A 527 -29.83 36.71 23.87
CA ARG A 527 -29.88 37.76 22.80
C ARG A 527 -28.67 38.71 22.55
N GLY A 528 -28.05 38.54 21.39
CA GLY A 528 -27.47 39.61 20.56
C GLY A 528 -27.88 39.39 19.10
N GLY A 529 -28.14 40.45 18.32
CA GLY A 529 -28.70 40.32 16.96
C GLY A 529 -28.01 41.22 15.93
N GLY A 530 -27.76 40.67 14.74
CA GLY A 530 -27.23 41.38 13.58
C GLY A 530 -27.98 40.94 12.31
N ASN A 531 -28.63 41.90 11.63
CA ASN A 531 -29.44 41.65 10.44
C ASN A 531 -28.65 41.99 9.18
N TRP A 532 -28.47 41.01 8.28
CA TRP A 532 -28.01 41.23 6.90
C TRP A 532 -28.96 40.58 5.89
N GLY A 533 -28.98 41.15 4.68
CA GLY A 533 -30.06 41.04 3.70
C GLY A 533 -30.55 39.64 3.36
N GLY A 534 -31.87 39.51 3.24
CA GLY A 534 -32.50 38.33 2.65
C GLY A 534 -32.34 38.34 1.13
N GLY A 535 -31.53 37.40 0.61
CA GLY A 535 -31.77 36.78 -0.69
C GLY A 535 -32.70 35.57 -0.52
N ASN A 536 -33.29 35.07 -1.62
CA ASN A 536 -34.11 33.86 -1.56
C ASN A 536 -33.30 32.69 -0.99
N ARG A 537 -33.76 32.13 0.13
CA ARG A 537 -33.62 30.71 0.39
C ARG A 537 -34.79 30.03 -0.32
N ASP A 538 -34.56 29.59 -1.55
CA ASP A 538 -35.39 28.50 -2.05
C ASP A 538 -35.09 27.28 -1.17
N GLY A 539 -36.14 26.52 -0.85
CA GLY A 539 -36.05 25.51 0.20
C GLY A 539 -35.18 24.33 -0.24
N GLY A 540 -34.13 24.03 0.54
CA GLY A 540 -33.65 22.65 0.58
C GLY A 540 -34.77 21.79 1.14
N GLU A 541 -35.39 20.98 0.28
CA GLU A 541 -36.37 20.00 0.75
C GLU A 541 -35.64 19.00 1.65
N SER A 542 -36.14 18.83 2.88
CA SER A 542 -35.74 17.71 3.72
C SER A 542 -36.31 16.45 3.07
N LEU A 543 -35.51 15.82 2.20
CA LEU A 543 -35.85 14.53 1.60
C LEU A 543 -36.16 13.56 2.75
N GLU A 544 -37.41 13.11 2.80
CA GLU A 544 -37.85 12.10 3.77
C GLU A 544 -36.98 10.84 3.61
N PRO A 545 -36.60 10.16 4.71
CA PRO A 545 -35.75 8.98 4.63
C PRO A 545 -36.40 7.89 3.78
N SER A 546 -35.62 7.32 2.85
CA SER A 546 -36.09 6.27 1.94
C SER A 546 -35.42 4.94 2.26
N THR A 547 -36.18 3.84 2.30
CA THR A 547 -35.67 2.46 2.44
C THR A 547 -35.26 1.82 1.10
N GLU A 548 -35.48 2.53 0.00
CA GLU A 548 -35.17 2.17 -1.38
C GLU A 548 -34.35 3.29 -2.04
N PHE A 549 -33.37 2.93 -2.86
CA PHE A 549 -32.67 3.86 -3.76
C PHE A 549 -32.66 3.34 -5.19
N THR A 550 -32.41 4.20 -6.18
CA THR A 550 -32.32 3.82 -7.59
C THR A 550 -31.11 4.49 -8.20
N ILE A 551 -30.23 3.71 -8.81
CA ILE A 551 -29.07 4.22 -9.54
C ILE A 551 -29.52 4.52 -10.97
N THR A 552 -29.29 5.74 -11.45
CA THR A 552 -29.86 6.19 -12.75
C THR A 552 -28.88 6.00 -13.90
N ALA A 553 -29.40 5.85 -15.12
CA ALA A 553 -28.59 5.89 -16.34
C ALA A 553 -27.97 7.28 -16.65
N GLU A 554 -28.27 8.32 -15.87
CA GLU A 554 -27.66 9.65 -15.97
C GLU A 554 -26.50 9.84 -14.97
N THR A 555 -26.53 9.17 -13.82
CA THR A 555 -25.52 9.34 -12.75
C THR A 555 -24.53 8.20 -12.61
N TYR A 556 -24.90 6.96 -12.96
CA TYR A 556 -24.16 5.71 -12.71
C TYR A 556 -23.83 5.41 -11.23
N SER A 557 -24.00 6.37 -10.32
CA SER A 557 -23.76 6.24 -8.89
C SER A 557 -24.97 6.59 -8.03
N PHE A 558 -24.89 6.19 -6.76
CA PHE A 558 -25.77 6.64 -5.67
C PHE A 558 -24.95 6.87 -4.39
N SER A 559 -25.21 7.98 -3.70
CA SER A 559 -24.61 8.26 -2.39
C SER A 559 -25.61 8.86 -1.39
N GLY A 560 -25.32 8.66 -0.10
CA GLY A 560 -26.14 9.18 1.00
C GLY A 560 -25.72 8.65 2.38
N ILE A 561 -26.36 9.20 3.43
CA ILE A 561 -26.15 8.80 4.82
C ILE A 561 -27.17 7.71 5.18
N SER A 562 -26.67 6.51 5.47
CA SER A 562 -27.40 5.30 5.86
C SER A 562 -27.66 5.25 7.36
N ALA A 563 -28.87 4.87 7.77
CA ALA A 563 -29.28 4.60 9.14
C ALA A 563 -30.23 3.38 9.20
N ALA A 564 -30.37 2.75 10.35
CA ALA A 564 -31.37 1.68 10.54
C ALA A 564 -32.81 2.22 10.65
N GLU A 565 -33.78 1.49 10.12
CA GLU A 565 -35.24 1.75 10.23
C GLU A 565 -35.83 1.47 11.64
#